data_AF-A0A956GY64-F1
#
_entry.id   AF-A0A956GY64-F1
#
_cell.length_a   1.000
_cell.length_b   1.000
_cell.length_c   1.000
_cell.angle_alpha   90.00
_cell.angle_beta   90.00
_cell.angle_gamma   90.00
#
_symmetry.space_group_name_H-M   'P 1'
#
loop_
_entity.id
_entity.type
_entity.pdbx_description
1 polymer ?
#
loop_
_entity_poly.entity_id
_entity_poly.type
_entity_poly.pdbx_seq_one_letter_code
_entity_poly.pdbx_strand_id
1 'polypeptide(L)'
;MGLKDFFFGGGGSSRGKTRVDKLTKRVINQYAQSVDRYSAMEDLLKLAAETWEKALKLPDDSPERAELERTIDDAYVGVLRRFTMVASKTIDDEEEKGWLYRRLTAIGKPMLGPIKRFAVEAEGIAWPLRIVEDVANETEEWEIIDALLEAHPPAYERDSSPKLQMLTHLKEIDDPRVREILIRYLADPDENVRFFCIEALIQNAEVEARDALTRHLDADHEDSVRLRTRILDGLADLGWDLSEYAEIVRKHLDDEHSFDGTKLHRR
;
A
#
# COMPACT_ATOMS: atom_id res chain seq x y z
N MET A 1 -18.69 -6.82 -25.05
CA MET A 1 -18.32 -5.40 -24.90
C MET A 1 -18.59 -5.05 -23.45
N GLY A 2 -17.53 -4.85 -22.67
CA GLY A 2 -17.62 -4.82 -21.21
C GLY A 2 -18.07 -3.47 -20.67
N LEU A 3 -18.68 -3.49 -19.49
CA LEU A 3 -19.03 -2.30 -18.69
C LEU A 3 -17.85 -1.36 -18.40
N LYS A 4 -16.61 -1.74 -18.73
CA LYS A 4 -15.40 -0.90 -18.59
C LYS A 4 -15.32 0.26 -19.60
N ASP A 5 -16.04 0.18 -20.72
CA ASP A 5 -16.02 1.24 -21.76
C ASP A 5 -17.00 2.40 -21.50
N PHE A 6 -17.85 2.31 -20.46
CA PHE A 6 -18.91 3.30 -20.21
C PHE A 6 -18.52 4.41 -19.22
N PHE A 7 -17.49 4.19 -18.40
CA PHE A 7 -17.02 5.17 -17.40
C PHE A 7 -15.81 6.00 -17.84
N PHE A 8 -15.10 5.59 -18.90
CA PHE A 8 -13.95 6.33 -19.40
C PHE A 8 -14.18 6.66 -20.87
N GLY A 9 -14.75 7.84 -21.11
CA GLY A 9 -14.68 8.53 -22.39
C GLY A 9 -13.22 8.81 -22.76
N GLY A 10 -12.54 7.79 -23.28
CA GLY A 10 -11.24 7.89 -23.93
C GLY A 10 -11.38 8.52 -25.30
N GLY A 11 -11.77 9.80 -25.33
CA GLY A 11 -11.63 10.65 -26.49
C GLY A 11 -10.15 10.83 -26.81
N GLY A 12 -9.64 10.00 -27.71
CA GLY A 12 -8.33 10.17 -28.32
C GLY A 12 -8.24 11.51 -29.04
N SER A 13 -7.80 12.54 -28.34
CA SER A 13 -7.34 13.80 -28.91
C SER A 13 -5.82 13.81 -28.87
N SER A 14 -5.19 13.94 -30.04
CA SER A 14 -3.75 14.11 -30.22
C SER A 14 -3.26 15.49 -29.73
N ARG A 15 -3.56 15.85 -28.48
CA ARG A 15 -2.90 16.97 -27.81
C ARG A 15 -1.44 16.59 -27.60
N GLY A 16 -0.51 17.41 -28.10
CA GLY A 16 0.91 17.22 -27.84
C GLY A 16 1.19 17.08 -26.33
N LYS A 17 2.20 16.29 -25.96
CA LYS A 17 2.58 16.00 -24.56
C LYS A 17 2.55 17.28 -23.73
N THR A 18 1.77 17.28 -22.65
CA THR A 18 1.60 18.43 -21.75
C THR A 18 2.95 18.78 -21.09
N ARG A 19 3.05 19.95 -20.46
CA ARG A 19 4.25 20.30 -19.67
C ARG A 19 4.48 19.28 -18.56
N VAL A 20 3.41 18.83 -17.89
CA VAL A 20 3.45 17.78 -16.86
C VAL A 20 4.03 16.49 -17.45
N ASP A 21 3.52 16.01 -18.59
CA ASP A 21 4.01 14.76 -19.21
C ASP A 21 5.51 14.78 -19.51
N LYS A 22 6.03 15.93 -19.95
CA LYS A 22 7.45 16.10 -20.27
C LYS A 22 8.31 16.07 -19.01
N LEU A 23 7.88 16.74 -17.95
CA LEU A 23 8.59 16.78 -16.68
C LEU A 23 8.54 15.42 -15.99
N THR A 24 7.38 14.77 -15.91
CA THR A 24 7.22 13.42 -15.36
C THR A 24 8.14 12.41 -16.04
N LYS A 25 8.27 12.48 -17.37
CA LYS A 25 9.22 11.62 -18.10
C LYS A 25 10.67 11.83 -17.71
N ARG A 26 11.05 13.06 -17.33
CA ARG A 26 12.38 13.36 -16.83
C ARG A 26 12.56 12.85 -15.40
N VAL A 27 11.55 13.03 -14.53
CA VAL A 27 11.53 12.52 -13.16
C VAL A 27 11.81 11.01 -13.11
N ILE A 28 11.15 10.23 -13.98
CA ILE A 28 11.28 8.76 -13.97
C ILE A 28 12.43 8.22 -14.84
N ASN A 29 13.25 9.09 -15.43
CA ASN A 29 14.34 8.64 -16.27
C ASN A 29 15.54 8.19 -15.41
N GLN A 30 15.70 6.87 -15.28
CA GLN A 30 16.81 6.27 -14.52
C GLN A 30 18.21 6.60 -15.07
N TYR A 31 18.29 7.02 -16.33
CA TYR A 31 19.54 7.39 -17.00
C TYR A 31 19.82 8.90 -16.97
N ALA A 32 18.88 9.72 -16.52
CA ALA A 32 19.11 11.15 -16.34
C ALA A 32 20.10 11.40 -15.20
N GLN A 33 20.79 12.54 -15.20
CA GLN A 33 21.59 12.95 -14.04
C GLN A 33 20.65 13.31 -12.89
N SER A 34 21.12 13.13 -11.66
CA SER A 34 20.34 13.46 -10.46
C SER A 34 19.84 14.92 -10.48
N VAL A 35 20.70 15.86 -10.90
CA VAL A 35 20.37 17.28 -11.06
C VAL A 35 19.20 17.52 -12.03
N ASP A 36 19.10 16.73 -13.10
CA ASP A 36 18.01 16.85 -14.08
C ASP A 36 16.68 16.37 -13.50
N ARG A 37 16.72 15.32 -12.65
CA ARG A 37 15.54 14.82 -11.94
C ARG A 37 15.09 15.81 -10.86
N TYR A 38 16.02 16.33 -10.05
CA TYR A 38 15.72 17.38 -9.08
C TYR A 38 15.05 18.58 -9.75
N SER A 39 15.65 19.12 -10.82
CA SER A 39 15.07 20.24 -11.56
C SER A 39 13.68 19.91 -12.10
N ALA A 40 13.45 18.69 -12.59
CA ALA A 40 12.12 18.28 -13.07
C ALA A 40 11.08 18.21 -11.95
N MET A 41 11.46 17.69 -10.78
CA MET A 41 10.60 17.63 -9.60
C MET A 41 10.28 19.04 -9.10
N GLU A 42 11.28 19.93 -8.98
CA GLU A 42 11.08 21.33 -8.60
C GLU A 42 10.16 22.06 -9.58
N ASP A 43 10.33 21.85 -10.89
CA ASP A 43 9.48 22.44 -11.92
C ASP A 43 8.02 21.98 -11.81
N LEU A 44 7.78 20.71 -11.46
CA LEU A 44 6.42 20.19 -11.22
C LEU A 44 5.81 20.78 -9.95
N LEU A 45 6.57 20.85 -8.85
CA LEU A 45 6.10 21.46 -7.61
C LEU A 45 5.79 22.95 -7.79
N LYS A 46 6.64 23.67 -8.53
CA LYS A 46 6.42 25.08 -8.88
C LYS A 46 5.20 25.25 -9.79
N LEU A 47 5.03 24.38 -10.79
CA LEU A 47 3.85 24.39 -11.63
C LEU A 47 2.57 24.19 -10.81
N ALA A 48 2.56 23.23 -9.88
CA ALA A 48 1.43 22.99 -8.99
C ALA A 48 1.11 24.24 -8.14
N ALA A 49 2.11 24.85 -7.50
CA ALA A 49 1.94 26.05 -6.69
C ALA A 49 1.41 27.25 -7.49
N GLU A 50 1.99 27.54 -8.65
CA GLU A 50 1.53 28.63 -9.53
C GLU A 50 0.11 28.39 -10.09
N THR A 51 -0.25 27.13 -10.31
CA THR A 51 -1.58 26.74 -10.79
C THR A 51 -2.61 26.85 -9.66
N TRP A 52 -2.23 26.51 -8.43
CA TRP A 52 -3.04 26.70 -7.23
C TRP A 52 -3.38 28.18 -7.00
N GLU A 53 -2.41 29.09 -7.11
CA GLU A 53 -2.65 30.54 -6.99
C GLU A 53 -3.64 31.08 -8.03
N LYS A 54 -3.75 30.44 -9.20
CA LYS A 54 -4.75 30.79 -10.22
C LYS A 54 -6.12 30.22 -9.85
N ALA A 55 -6.17 28.97 -9.39
CA ALA A 55 -7.40 28.31 -8.97
C ALA A 55 -8.10 29.07 -7.83
N LEU A 56 -7.35 29.59 -6.86
CA LEU A 56 -7.87 30.39 -5.74
C LEU A 56 -8.59 31.68 -6.16
N LYS A 57 -8.39 32.17 -7.39
CA LYS A 57 -9.03 33.38 -7.91
C LYS A 57 -10.37 33.09 -8.58
N LEU A 58 -10.75 31.82 -8.69
CA LEU A 58 -11.95 31.36 -9.37
C LEU A 58 -12.96 30.78 -8.37
N PRO A 59 -14.26 30.88 -8.65
CA PRO A 59 -15.29 30.22 -7.85
C PRO A 59 -15.07 28.70 -7.75
N ASP A 60 -15.33 28.13 -6.58
CA ASP A 60 -15.19 26.71 -6.26
C ASP A 60 -15.92 25.78 -7.24
N ASP A 61 -17.09 26.20 -7.72
CA ASP A 61 -17.95 25.45 -8.63
C ASP A 61 -17.65 25.70 -10.12
N SER A 62 -16.63 26.51 -10.43
CA SER A 62 -16.31 26.85 -11.81
C SER A 62 -15.60 25.71 -12.55
N PRO A 63 -16.00 25.40 -13.80
CA PRO A 63 -15.30 24.39 -14.61
C PRO A 63 -13.82 24.71 -14.85
N GLU A 64 -13.48 26.00 -14.90
CA GLU A 64 -12.09 26.45 -15.07
C GLU A 64 -11.24 26.11 -13.84
N ARG A 65 -11.76 26.29 -12.61
CA ARG A 65 -11.07 25.88 -11.39
C ARG A 65 -10.85 24.37 -11.35
N ALA A 66 -11.86 23.58 -11.69
CA ALA A 66 -11.75 22.12 -11.70
C ALA A 66 -10.64 21.61 -12.65
N GLU A 67 -10.43 22.28 -13.79
CA GLU A 67 -9.34 21.94 -14.72
C GLU A 67 -7.96 22.33 -14.16
N LEU A 68 -7.86 23.45 -13.45
CA LEU A 68 -6.63 23.85 -12.76
C LEU A 68 -6.30 22.88 -11.62
N GLU A 69 -7.28 22.48 -10.82
CA GLU A 69 -7.13 21.47 -9.76
C GLU A 69 -6.67 20.12 -10.33
N ARG A 70 -7.26 19.68 -11.45
CA ARG A 70 -6.79 18.49 -12.17
C ARG A 70 -5.32 18.60 -12.61
N THR A 71 -4.92 19.78 -13.10
CA THR A 71 -3.53 20.03 -13.51
C THR A 71 -2.56 19.98 -12.32
N ILE A 72 -3.00 20.45 -11.15
CA ILE A 72 -2.25 20.38 -9.90
C ILE A 72 -2.07 18.92 -9.46
N ASP A 73 -3.16 18.15 -9.46
CA ASP A 73 -3.13 16.72 -9.16
C ASP A 73 -2.21 15.97 -10.12
N ASP A 74 -2.29 16.24 -11.42
CA ASP A 74 -1.40 15.63 -12.42
C ASP A 74 0.07 15.96 -12.16
N ALA A 75 0.38 17.18 -11.71
CA ALA A 75 1.74 17.57 -11.35
C ALA A 75 2.24 16.83 -10.09
N TYR A 76 1.39 16.70 -9.07
CA TYR A 76 1.71 15.96 -7.86
C TYR A 76 1.86 14.45 -8.11
N VAL A 77 0.95 13.83 -8.87
CA VAL A 77 1.09 12.45 -9.34
C VAL A 77 2.37 12.28 -10.16
N GLY A 78 2.72 13.28 -10.97
CA GLY A 78 3.95 13.31 -11.74
C GLY A 78 5.22 13.21 -10.89
N VAL A 79 5.29 13.92 -9.76
CA VAL A 79 6.43 13.80 -8.83
C VAL A 79 6.37 12.53 -7.99
N LEU A 80 5.19 12.05 -7.58
CA LEU A 80 5.03 10.80 -6.82
C LEU A 80 5.60 9.59 -7.59
N ARG A 81 5.54 9.61 -8.92
CA ARG A 81 6.19 8.59 -9.78
C ARG A 81 7.70 8.47 -9.59
N ARG A 82 8.37 9.44 -8.93
CA ARG A 82 9.77 9.27 -8.52
C ARG A 82 9.96 8.10 -7.57
N PHE A 83 8.97 7.80 -6.72
CA PHE A 83 9.06 6.72 -5.75
C PHE A 83 9.00 5.32 -6.38
N THR A 84 8.48 5.20 -7.60
CA THR A 84 8.36 3.89 -8.29
C THR A 84 9.62 3.49 -9.04
N MET A 85 10.67 4.31 -9.03
CA MET A 85 11.89 4.04 -9.77
C MET A 85 13.11 4.05 -8.84
N VAL A 86 14.13 3.29 -9.23
CA VAL A 86 15.41 3.21 -8.54
C VAL A 86 16.47 3.82 -9.45
N ALA A 87 17.13 4.88 -8.99
CA ALA A 87 18.23 5.48 -9.72
C ALA A 87 19.45 4.55 -9.78
N SER A 88 20.27 4.70 -10.82
CA SER A 88 21.48 3.87 -11.03
C SER A 88 22.50 3.97 -9.89
N LYS A 89 22.52 5.09 -9.16
CA LYS A 89 23.32 5.31 -7.97
C LYS A 89 22.40 5.29 -6.75
N THR A 90 22.62 4.33 -5.85
CA THR A 90 21.77 4.12 -4.67
C THR A 90 21.77 5.30 -3.71
N ILE A 91 22.91 5.99 -3.55
CA ILE A 91 23.00 7.20 -2.71
C ILE A 91 22.12 8.31 -3.30
N ASP A 92 22.28 8.61 -4.59
CA ASP A 92 21.44 9.61 -5.29
C ASP A 92 19.95 9.24 -5.20
N ASP A 93 19.61 7.94 -5.24
CA ASP A 93 18.23 7.47 -5.14
C ASP A 93 17.59 7.81 -3.80
N GLU A 94 18.26 7.46 -2.70
CA GLU A 94 17.80 7.71 -1.34
C GLU A 94 17.75 9.21 -1.02
N GLU A 95 18.74 9.98 -1.45
CA GLU A 95 18.75 11.44 -1.27
C GLU A 95 17.59 12.11 -1.99
N GLU A 96 17.31 11.73 -3.24
CA GLU A 96 16.21 12.28 -4.03
C GLU A 96 14.85 11.94 -3.41
N LYS A 97 14.63 10.67 -3.04
CA LYS A 97 13.38 10.22 -2.40
C LYS A 97 13.19 10.90 -1.05
N GLY A 98 14.24 10.99 -0.23
CA GLY A 98 14.20 11.67 1.06
C GLY A 98 13.95 13.17 0.94
N TRP A 99 14.54 13.83 -0.07
CA TRP A 99 14.26 15.24 -0.37
C TRP A 99 12.80 15.43 -0.80
N LEU A 100 12.30 14.59 -1.71
CA LEU A 100 10.94 14.70 -2.21
C LEU A 100 9.92 14.45 -1.09
N TYR A 101 10.12 13.41 -0.29
CA TYR A 101 9.30 13.12 0.89
C TYR A 101 9.15 14.35 1.80
N ARG A 102 10.26 14.98 2.22
CA ARG A 102 10.21 16.20 3.05
C ARG A 102 9.43 17.34 2.41
N ARG A 103 9.54 17.50 1.09
CA ARG A 103 8.80 18.55 0.35
C ARG A 103 7.31 18.27 0.29
N LEU A 104 6.90 17.04 0.03
CA LEU A 104 5.49 16.65 -0.04
C LEU A 104 4.83 16.66 1.34
N THR A 105 5.51 16.16 2.38
CA THR A 105 5.03 16.27 3.77
C THR A 105 4.84 17.73 4.20
N ALA A 106 5.72 18.64 3.78
CA ALA A 106 5.58 20.07 4.07
C ALA A 106 4.39 20.74 3.36
N ILE A 107 3.86 20.16 2.27
CA ILE A 107 2.61 20.62 1.65
C ILE A 107 1.41 20.22 2.52
N GLY A 108 1.47 19.05 3.16
CA GLY A 108 0.46 18.56 4.10
C GLY A 108 -0.80 18.00 3.41
N LYS A 109 -1.96 18.24 4.01
CA LYS A 109 -3.27 17.68 3.60
C LYS A 109 -3.63 17.78 2.11
N PRO A 110 -3.26 18.83 1.35
CA PRO A 110 -3.48 18.85 -0.10
C PRO A 110 -2.86 17.68 -0.86
N MET A 111 -1.89 16.95 -0.28
CA MET A 111 -1.31 15.75 -0.89
C MET A 111 -2.16 14.49 -0.78
N LEU A 112 -3.18 14.45 0.10
CA LEU A 112 -3.97 13.24 0.35
C LEU A 112 -4.73 12.77 -0.90
N GLY A 113 -5.37 13.69 -1.62
CA GLY A 113 -6.06 13.41 -2.89
C GLY A 113 -5.14 12.85 -3.97
N PRO A 114 -4.03 13.55 -4.31
CA PRO A 114 -3.02 13.05 -5.24
C PRO A 114 -2.41 11.70 -4.85
N ILE A 115 -2.12 11.48 -3.55
CA ILE A 115 -1.58 10.20 -3.07
C ILE A 115 -2.61 9.10 -3.25
N LYS A 116 -3.87 9.31 -2.87
CA LYS A 116 -4.95 8.34 -3.08
C LYS A 116 -5.06 7.94 -4.54
N ARG A 117 -5.10 8.93 -5.45
CA ARG A 117 -5.18 8.70 -6.90
C ARG A 117 -3.95 7.94 -7.43
N PHE A 118 -2.76 8.25 -6.93
CA PHE A 118 -1.53 7.58 -7.34
C PHE A 118 -1.47 6.14 -6.83
N ALA A 119 -1.80 5.92 -5.56
CA ALA A 119 -1.53 4.68 -4.86
C ALA A 119 -2.41 3.52 -5.32
N VAL A 120 -3.62 3.80 -5.82
CA VAL A 120 -4.52 2.77 -6.36
C VAL A 120 -4.05 2.14 -7.69
N GLU A 121 -3.08 2.75 -8.39
CA GLU A 121 -2.56 2.24 -9.67
C GLU A 121 -1.05 1.92 -9.64
N ALA A 122 -0.31 2.36 -8.62
CA ALA A 122 1.13 2.30 -8.62
C ALA A 122 1.68 0.98 -8.05
N GLU A 123 2.75 0.48 -8.66
CA GLU A 123 3.48 -0.71 -8.16
C GLU A 123 4.29 -0.42 -6.87
N GLY A 124 4.55 0.87 -6.56
CA GLY A 124 5.32 1.32 -5.39
C GLY A 124 4.65 2.46 -4.65
N ILE A 125 4.09 2.16 -3.48
CA ILE A 125 3.27 3.06 -2.64
C ILE A 125 3.83 3.28 -1.22
N ALA A 126 4.91 2.58 -0.82
CA ALA A 126 5.47 2.71 0.53
C ALA A 126 5.86 4.14 0.92
N TRP A 127 6.55 4.88 0.05
CA TRP A 127 6.90 6.28 0.31
C TRP A 127 5.66 7.21 0.37
N PRO A 128 4.70 7.13 -0.57
CA PRO A 128 3.43 7.82 -0.44
C PRO A 128 2.68 7.54 0.87
N LEU A 129 2.63 6.29 1.33
CA LEU A 129 1.96 5.94 2.59
C LEU A 129 2.67 6.53 3.82
N ARG A 130 4.00 6.64 3.81
CA ARG A 130 4.73 7.39 4.84
C ARG A 130 4.35 8.88 4.87
N ILE A 131 4.04 9.47 3.71
CA ILE A 131 3.53 10.85 3.68
C ILE A 131 2.13 10.91 4.30
N VAL A 132 1.27 9.91 4.04
CA VAL A 132 -0.07 9.83 4.66
C VAL A 132 0.05 9.78 6.18
N GLU A 133 0.91 8.91 6.71
CA GLU A 133 1.17 8.77 8.15
C GLU A 133 1.53 10.11 8.82
N ASP A 134 2.33 10.95 8.14
CA ASP A 134 2.76 12.23 8.70
C ASP A 134 1.73 13.37 8.59
N VAL A 135 0.79 13.29 7.64
CA VAL A 135 -0.07 14.43 7.26
C VAL A 135 -1.56 14.21 7.48
N ALA A 136 -2.01 12.97 7.48
CA ALA A 136 -3.42 12.61 7.65
C ALA A 136 -3.80 12.61 9.13
N ASN A 137 -5.08 12.85 9.41
CA ASN A 137 -5.68 12.32 10.63
C ASN A 137 -6.22 10.90 10.39
N GLU A 138 -6.68 10.24 11.45
CA GLU A 138 -7.22 8.88 11.39
C GLU A 138 -8.30 8.72 10.30
N THR A 139 -9.29 9.62 10.22
CA THR A 139 -10.36 9.53 9.21
C THR A 139 -9.82 9.60 7.79
N GLU A 140 -8.90 10.55 7.54
CA GLU A 140 -8.26 10.74 6.24
C GLU A 140 -7.36 9.57 5.83
N GLU A 141 -6.64 8.98 6.78
CA GLU A 141 -5.81 7.79 6.56
C GLU A 141 -6.68 6.59 6.18
N TRP A 142 -7.78 6.37 6.91
CA TRP A 142 -8.73 5.30 6.60
C TRP A 142 -9.44 5.48 5.25
N GLU A 143 -9.73 6.71 4.82
CA GLU A 143 -10.29 6.96 3.48
C GLU A 143 -9.35 6.54 2.34
N ILE A 144 -8.03 6.60 2.57
CA ILE A 144 -7.02 6.15 1.62
C ILE A 144 -6.89 4.63 1.68
N ILE A 145 -6.83 4.07 2.88
CA ILE A 145 -6.79 2.62 3.10
C ILE A 145 -7.99 1.92 2.47
N ASP A 146 -9.20 2.45 2.65
CA ASP A 146 -10.42 1.87 2.07
C ASP A 146 -10.33 1.82 0.53
N ALA A 147 -9.79 2.87 -0.09
CA ALA A 147 -9.58 2.89 -1.53
C ALA A 147 -8.53 1.87 -1.99
N LEU A 148 -7.48 1.65 -1.18
CA LEU A 148 -6.47 0.63 -1.46
C LEU A 148 -7.01 -0.78 -1.27
N LEU A 149 -7.83 -1.02 -0.24
CA LEU A 149 -8.50 -2.30 -0.01
C LEU A 149 -9.50 -2.64 -1.12
N GLU A 150 -10.17 -1.63 -1.69
CA GLU A 150 -11.03 -1.79 -2.87
C GLU A 150 -10.21 -2.09 -4.14
N ALA A 151 -9.08 -1.41 -4.31
CA ALA A 151 -8.21 -1.58 -5.48
C ALA A 151 -7.43 -2.91 -5.46
N HIS A 152 -7.02 -3.37 -4.28
CA HIS A 152 -6.15 -4.53 -4.08
C HIS A 152 -6.78 -5.62 -3.18
N PRO A 153 -7.99 -6.14 -3.48
CA PRO A 153 -8.64 -7.14 -2.65
C PRO A 153 -7.81 -8.43 -2.54
N PRO A 154 -8.14 -9.37 -1.63
CA PRO A 154 -7.47 -10.67 -1.51
C PRO A 154 -7.78 -11.61 -2.68
N ALA A 155 -7.34 -11.21 -3.86
CA ALA A 155 -7.54 -11.84 -5.15
C ALA A 155 -6.23 -11.79 -5.95
N TYR A 156 -6.17 -12.59 -7.01
CA TYR A 156 -4.97 -12.68 -7.82
C TYR A 156 -4.66 -11.35 -8.51
N GLU A 157 -3.43 -10.88 -8.29
CA GLU A 157 -2.84 -9.75 -8.97
C GLU A 157 -1.52 -10.18 -9.59
N ARG A 158 -1.16 -9.57 -10.73
CA ARG A 158 0.12 -9.87 -11.39
C ARG A 158 1.31 -9.48 -10.53
N ASP A 159 1.17 -8.38 -9.80
CA ASP A 159 2.16 -7.85 -8.88
C ASP A 159 1.48 -7.58 -7.54
N SER A 160 1.89 -8.30 -6.50
CA SER A 160 1.38 -8.18 -5.14
C SER A 160 2.14 -7.15 -4.30
N SER A 161 3.15 -6.49 -4.88
CA SER A 161 3.98 -5.51 -4.16
C SER A 161 3.17 -4.36 -3.54
N PRO A 162 2.17 -3.76 -4.22
CA PRO A 162 1.32 -2.73 -3.61
C PRO A 162 0.54 -3.25 -2.41
N LYS A 163 -0.01 -4.45 -2.52
CA LYS A 163 -0.76 -5.12 -1.45
C LYS A 163 0.11 -5.36 -0.21
N LEU A 164 1.33 -5.86 -0.39
CA LEU A 164 2.28 -6.05 0.71
C LEU A 164 2.66 -4.72 1.37
N GLN A 165 2.87 -3.66 0.59
CA GLN A 165 3.20 -2.32 1.12
C GLN A 165 2.02 -1.70 1.88
N MET A 166 0.79 -1.86 1.37
CA MET A 166 -0.44 -1.46 2.05
C MET A 166 -0.59 -2.22 3.38
N LEU A 167 -0.45 -3.54 3.38
CA LEU A 167 -0.54 -4.35 4.60
C LEU A 167 0.57 -4.02 5.61
N THR A 168 1.76 -3.65 5.11
CA THR A 168 2.87 -3.17 5.94
C THR A 168 2.54 -1.86 6.65
N HIS A 169 1.87 -0.93 5.98
CA HIS A 169 1.42 0.30 6.60
C HIS A 169 0.25 0.05 7.57
N LEU A 170 -0.74 -0.76 7.15
CA LEU A 170 -1.90 -1.14 7.96
C LEU A 170 -1.53 -1.76 9.31
N LYS A 171 -0.52 -2.63 9.37
CA LYS A 171 -0.16 -3.32 10.61
C LYS A 171 0.41 -2.41 11.70
N GLU A 172 0.86 -1.20 11.34
CA GLU A 172 1.40 -0.23 12.30
C GLU A 172 0.28 0.63 12.93
N ILE A 173 -0.95 0.50 12.45
CA ILE A 173 -2.12 1.22 12.96
C ILE A 173 -2.72 0.44 14.15
N ASP A 174 -2.88 1.12 15.28
CA ASP A 174 -3.55 0.60 16.47
C ASP A 174 -5.08 0.72 16.32
N ASP A 175 -5.68 -0.18 15.54
CA ASP A 175 -7.12 -0.24 15.33
C ASP A 175 -7.63 -1.69 15.17
N PRO A 176 -8.72 -2.09 15.85
CA PRO A 176 -9.27 -3.45 15.76
C PRO A 176 -9.62 -3.91 14.33
N ARG A 177 -9.92 -2.98 13.40
CA ARG A 177 -10.18 -3.27 11.98
C ARG A 177 -8.97 -3.90 11.30
N VAL A 178 -7.75 -3.59 11.74
CA VAL A 178 -6.51 -4.12 11.16
C VAL A 178 -6.50 -5.64 11.27
N ARG A 179 -6.84 -6.20 12.44
CA ARG A 179 -6.96 -7.66 12.63
C ARG A 179 -7.96 -8.28 11.66
N GLU A 180 -9.14 -7.68 11.52
CA GLU A 180 -10.18 -8.17 10.61
C GLU A 180 -9.72 -8.14 9.15
N ILE A 181 -8.98 -7.10 8.76
CA ILE A 181 -8.36 -7.01 7.44
C ILE A 181 -7.33 -8.11 7.25
N LEU A 182 -6.35 -8.25 8.15
CA LEU A 182 -5.30 -9.28 8.05
C LEU A 182 -5.90 -10.70 7.95
N ILE A 183 -6.96 -11.00 8.71
CA ILE A 183 -7.67 -12.28 8.62
C ILE A 183 -8.27 -12.50 7.23
N ARG A 184 -8.85 -11.48 6.58
CA ARG A 184 -9.37 -11.60 5.20
C ARG A 184 -8.27 -11.92 4.19
N TYR A 185 -7.07 -11.36 4.37
CA TYR A 185 -5.93 -11.60 3.47
C TYR A 185 -5.22 -12.95 3.70
N LEU A 186 -5.61 -13.74 4.72
CA LEU A 186 -5.23 -15.17 4.80
C LEU A 186 -5.81 -16.00 3.64
N ALA A 187 -6.80 -15.49 2.92
CA ALA A 187 -7.34 -16.14 1.72
C ALA A 187 -6.65 -15.69 0.41
N ASP A 188 -5.63 -14.84 0.49
CA ASP A 188 -4.96 -14.33 -0.71
C ASP A 188 -4.24 -15.44 -1.48
N PRO A 189 -4.31 -15.48 -2.83
CA PRO A 189 -3.62 -16.50 -3.61
C PRO A 189 -2.09 -16.40 -3.54
N ASP A 190 -1.51 -15.25 -3.23
CA ASP A 190 -0.07 -15.08 -3.08
C ASP A 190 0.39 -15.55 -1.68
N GLU A 191 1.26 -16.56 -1.65
CA GLU A 191 1.83 -17.10 -0.40
C GLU A 191 2.58 -16.03 0.42
N ASN A 192 3.22 -15.05 -0.23
CA ASN A 192 3.94 -13.99 0.48
C ASN A 192 2.97 -13.07 1.24
N VAL A 193 1.79 -12.81 0.66
CA VAL A 193 0.73 -12.01 1.30
C VAL A 193 0.17 -12.76 2.49
N ARG A 194 -0.14 -14.05 2.33
CA ARG A 194 -0.61 -14.89 3.45
C ARG A 194 0.42 -14.98 4.56
N PHE A 195 1.69 -15.22 4.22
CA PHE A 195 2.78 -15.25 5.19
C PHE A 195 2.91 -13.94 5.97
N PHE A 196 2.84 -12.80 5.27
CA PHE A 196 2.86 -11.50 5.92
C PHE A 196 1.71 -11.36 6.92
N CYS A 197 0.49 -11.77 6.54
CA CYS A 197 -0.68 -11.67 7.43
C CYS A 197 -0.54 -12.57 8.66
N ILE A 198 0.00 -13.79 8.49
CA ILE A 198 0.30 -14.71 9.60
C ILE A 198 1.29 -14.06 10.57
N GLU A 199 2.41 -13.52 10.06
CA GLU A 199 3.40 -12.81 10.88
C GLU A 199 2.77 -11.64 11.65
N ALA A 200 2.01 -10.80 10.97
CA ALA A 200 1.39 -9.63 11.57
C ALA A 200 0.39 -10.01 12.66
N LEU A 201 -0.46 -11.02 12.43
CA LEU A 201 -1.42 -11.52 13.43
C LEU A 201 -0.72 -12.11 14.66
N ILE A 202 0.40 -12.81 14.47
CA ILE A 202 1.19 -13.37 15.57
C ILE A 202 1.89 -12.25 16.36
N GLN A 203 2.45 -11.25 15.68
CA GLN A 203 3.14 -10.12 16.30
C GLN A 203 2.17 -9.22 17.10
N ASN A 204 0.96 -9.00 16.58
CA ASN A 204 -0.08 -8.25 17.29
C ASN A 204 -0.63 -9.01 18.50
N ALA A 205 -0.55 -10.35 18.49
CA ALA A 205 -0.82 -11.21 19.64
C ALA A 205 -2.21 -11.05 20.29
N GLU A 206 -3.22 -10.68 19.52
CA GLU A 206 -4.61 -10.57 19.97
C GLU A 206 -5.30 -11.93 19.94
N VAL A 207 -5.89 -12.35 21.07
CA VAL A 207 -6.49 -13.69 21.23
C VAL A 207 -7.62 -13.96 20.24
N GLU A 208 -8.26 -12.91 19.74
CA GLU A 208 -9.29 -12.94 18.71
C GLU A 208 -8.77 -13.51 17.37
N ALA A 209 -7.46 -13.44 17.10
CA ALA A 209 -6.83 -14.02 15.92
C ALA A 209 -6.61 -15.55 16.04
N ARG A 210 -6.70 -16.12 17.25
CA ARG A 210 -6.48 -17.55 17.53
C ARG A 210 -7.29 -18.45 16.61
N ASP A 211 -8.56 -18.12 16.47
CA ASP A 211 -9.49 -18.90 15.67
C ASP A 211 -9.11 -18.92 14.19
N ALA A 212 -8.83 -17.75 13.63
CA ALA A 212 -8.43 -17.60 12.24
C ALA A 212 -7.11 -18.30 11.94
N LEU A 213 -6.08 -18.09 12.76
CA LEU A 213 -4.78 -18.74 12.60
C LEU A 213 -4.89 -20.26 12.69
N THR A 214 -5.63 -20.77 13.67
CA THR A 214 -5.75 -22.22 13.87
C THR A 214 -6.55 -22.87 12.75
N ARG A 215 -7.66 -22.26 12.30
CA ARG A 215 -8.43 -22.78 11.16
C ARG A 215 -7.67 -22.68 9.85
N HIS A 216 -6.78 -21.70 9.69
CA HIS A 216 -5.96 -21.58 8.50
C HIS A 216 -5.01 -22.77 8.30
N LEU A 217 -4.59 -23.47 9.37
CA LEU A 217 -3.87 -24.75 9.27
C LEU A 217 -4.65 -25.79 8.46
N ASP A 218 -5.99 -25.77 8.49
CA ASP A 218 -6.85 -26.74 7.81
C ASP A 218 -7.54 -26.19 6.56
N ALA A 219 -7.13 -25.01 6.09
CA ALA A 219 -7.70 -24.44 4.88
C ALA A 219 -7.33 -25.26 3.64
N ASP A 220 -8.31 -25.57 2.79
CA ASP A 220 -8.12 -26.38 1.58
C ASP A 220 -7.12 -25.76 0.59
N HIS A 221 -6.98 -24.43 0.61
CA HIS A 221 -6.07 -23.68 -0.26
C HIS A 221 -4.66 -23.53 0.33
N GLU A 222 -4.42 -23.97 1.57
CA GLU A 222 -3.13 -23.80 2.23
C GLU A 222 -2.29 -25.08 2.14
N ASP A 223 -1.38 -25.13 1.19
CA ASP A 223 -0.45 -26.23 0.94
C ASP A 223 1.00 -25.94 1.35
N SER A 224 1.30 -24.73 1.83
CA SER A 224 2.66 -24.34 2.22
C SER A 224 3.00 -24.84 3.62
N VAL A 225 3.95 -25.78 3.66
CA VAL A 225 4.58 -26.26 4.91
C VAL A 225 5.18 -25.09 5.69
N ARG A 226 5.77 -24.10 4.99
CA ARG A 226 6.37 -22.92 5.61
C ARG A 226 5.35 -22.13 6.43
N LEU A 227 4.16 -21.92 5.90
CA LEU A 227 3.10 -21.17 6.58
C LEU A 227 2.54 -21.98 7.76
N ARG A 228 2.32 -23.28 7.57
CA ARG A 228 1.85 -24.19 8.62
C ARG A 228 2.80 -24.22 9.82
N THR A 229 4.09 -24.45 9.58
CA THR A 229 5.12 -24.41 10.63
C THR A 229 5.16 -23.04 11.30
N ARG A 230 5.07 -21.94 10.54
CA ARG A 230 5.08 -20.60 11.14
C ARG A 230 3.88 -20.32 12.05
N ILE A 231 2.70 -20.84 11.71
CA ILE A 231 1.52 -20.75 12.56
C ILE A 231 1.72 -21.56 13.83
N LEU A 232 2.20 -22.80 13.73
CA LEU A 232 2.51 -23.63 14.90
C LEU A 232 3.51 -22.91 15.82
N ASP A 233 4.59 -22.38 15.25
CA ASP A 233 5.57 -21.56 15.94
C ASP A 233 4.91 -20.42 16.73
N GLY A 234 4.04 -19.65 16.07
CA GLY A 234 3.33 -18.54 16.70
C GLY A 234 2.39 -18.99 17.80
N LEU A 235 1.59 -20.04 17.57
CA LEU A 235 0.65 -20.57 18.57
C LEU A 235 1.39 -21.12 19.80
N ALA A 236 2.57 -21.73 19.62
CA ALA A 236 3.43 -22.17 20.71
C ALA A 236 3.98 -20.98 21.51
N ASP A 237 4.50 -19.95 20.83
CA ASP A 237 5.03 -18.74 21.47
C ASP A 237 3.96 -17.97 22.25
N LEU A 238 2.75 -17.87 21.71
CA LEU A 238 1.62 -17.16 22.32
C LEU A 238 0.99 -17.93 23.49
N GLY A 239 1.15 -19.26 23.53
CA GLY A 239 0.70 -20.10 24.64
C GLY A 239 -0.81 -20.06 24.89
N TRP A 240 -1.59 -19.77 23.85
CA TRP A 240 -3.06 -19.75 23.90
C TRP A 240 -3.65 -21.14 24.15
N ASP A 241 -4.84 -21.18 24.73
CA ASP A 241 -5.61 -22.42 24.87
C ASP A 241 -6.18 -22.82 23.51
N LEU A 242 -5.83 -24.01 23.02
CA LEU A 242 -6.22 -24.59 21.75
C LEU A 242 -7.09 -25.85 21.93
N SER A 243 -7.63 -26.09 23.13
CA SER A 243 -8.43 -27.29 23.43
C SER A 243 -9.62 -27.44 22.47
N GLU A 244 -10.24 -26.32 22.07
CA GLU A 244 -11.35 -26.27 21.10
C GLU A 244 -10.93 -26.64 19.68
N TYR A 245 -9.63 -26.59 19.38
CA TYR A 245 -9.04 -26.86 18.06
C TYR A 245 -8.16 -28.11 18.05
N ALA A 246 -8.25 -28.95 19.10
CA ALA A 246 -7.35 -30.08 19.31
C ALA A 246 -7.24 -31.02 18.09
N GLU A 247 -8.34 -31.26 17.37
CA GLU A 247 -8.35 -32.10 16.18
C GLU A 247 -7.54 -31.49 15.02
N ILE A 248 -7.70 -30.18 14.78
CA ILE A 248 -6.95 -29.45 13.74
C ILE A 248 -5.46 -29.44 14.08
N VAL A 249 -5.13 -29.12 15.33
CA VAL A 249 -3.73 -29.06 15.81
C VAL A 249 -3.07 -30.44 15.68
N ARG A 250 -3.73 -31.52 16.11
CA ARG A 250 -3.19 -32.89 15.99
C ARG A 250 -3.01 -33.34 14.54
N LYS A 251 -3.94 -32.97 13.65
CA LYS A 251 -3.88 -33.30 12.22
C LYS A 251 -2.64 -32.69 11.55
N HIS A 252 -2.24 -31.50 11.97
CA HIS A 252 -1.18 -30.71 11.32
C HIS A 252 0.10 -30.57 12.15
N LEU A 253 0.20 -31.29 13.27
CA LEU A 253 1.39 -31.27 14.13
C LEU A 253 2.61 -31.81 13.37
N ASP A 254 3.70 -31.05 13.38
CA ASP A 254 4.98 -31.47 12.79
C ASP A 254 5.93 -32.08 13.84
N ASP A 255 7.14 -32.43 13.42
CA ASP A 255 8.14 -33.07 14.28
C ASP A 255 8.80 -32.11 15.28
N GLU A 256 8.70 -30.80 15.06
CA GLU A 256 9.30 -29.75 15.89
C GLU A 256 8.36 -29.28 17.02
N HIS A 257 7.08 -29.70 16.96
CA HIS A 257 6.07 -29.30 17.92
C HIS A 257 5.48 -30.48 18.73
N SER A 258 4.92 -30.16 19.89
CA SER A 258 4.13 -31.08 20.71
C SER A 258 2.88 -30.38 21.23
N PHE A 259 1.81 -31.15 21.48
CA PHE A 259 0.54 -30.63 21.94
C PHE A 259 0.05 -31.43 23.15
N ASP A 260 -0.14 -30.77 24.30
CA ASP A 260 -0.52 -31.43 25.56
C ASP A 260 -2.05 -31.63 25.72
N GLY A 261 -2.83 -31.20 24.72
CA GLY A 261 -4.29 -31.18 24.76
C GLY A 261 -4.89 -29.80 24.99
N THR A 262 -4.10 -28.85 25.46
CA THR A 262 -4.49 -27.46 25.71
C THR A 262 -3.53 -26.47 25.05
N LYS A 263 -2.22 -26.67 25.13
CA LYS A 263 -1.21 -25.76 24.59
C LYS A 263 -0.25 -26.47 23.66
N LEU A 264 0.27 -25.71 22.70
CA LEU A 264 1.33 -26.13 21.79
C LEU A 264 2.69 -25.73 22.39
N HIS A 265 3.69 -26.58 22.22
CA HIS A 265 5.06 -26.36 22.68
C HIS A 265 6.04 -26.70 21.56
N ARG A 266 7.11 -25.92 21.41
CA ARG A 266 8.28 -26.32 20.61
C ARG A 266 9.09 -27.38 21.36
N ARG A 267 9.69 -28.32 20.62
CA ARG A 267 10.56 -29.37 21.17
C ARG A 267 12.00 -28.88 21.42
#